data_AF-A0A972VK76-F1
#
_entry.id   AF-A0A972VK76-F1
#
_cell.length_a   1.000
_cell.length_b   1.000
_cell.length_c   1.000
_cell.angle_alpha   90.00
_cell.angle_beta   90.00
_cell.angle_gamma   90.00
#
_symmetry.space_group_name_H-M   'P 1'
#
loop_
_entity.id
_entity.type
_entity.pdbx_description
1 polymer ?
#
loop_
_entity_poly.entity_id
_entity_poly.type
_entity_poly.pdbx_seq_one_letter_code
_entity_poly.pdbx_strand_id
1 'polypeptide(L)'
;MNMDYFYTGIAESSKFILYIFFIIMIFIGILKKFSNDKNWANWIHTVIYLNFIIGGLYGGIRMLTTDPVSDMLIRRMFAWEAWFCFACASFYFLVLYIKQPDILKKE
;
A
#
# COMPACT_ATOMS: atom_id res chain seq x y z
N MET A 1 -34.44 2.23 -0.65
CA MET A 1 -33.10 2.78 -0.95
C MET A 1 -32.19 1.58 -1.21
N ASN A 2 -31.88 1.30 -2.48
CA ASN A 2 -31.08 0.13 -2.85
C ASN A 2 -29.65 0.30 -2.36
N MET A 3 -29.22 -0.59 -1.48
CA MET A 3 -27.85 -0.63 -0.94
C MET A 3 -26.82 -0.97 -2.03
N ASP A 4 -27.25 -1.48 -3.20
CA ASP A 4 -26.38 -1.89 -4.31
C ASP A 4 -25.59 -0.74 -4.96
N TYR A 5 -26.12 0.49 -4.95
CA TYR A 5 -25.45 1.65 -5.57
C TYR A 5 -24.38 2.29 -4.68
N PHE A 6 -24.42 2.05 -3.37
CA PHE A 6 -23.46 2.64 -2.43
C PHE A 6 -22.15 1.84 -2.36
N TYR A 7 -22.16 0.61 -2.87
CA TYR A 7 -21.13 -0.40 -2.60
C TYR A 7 -20.00 -0.49 -3.64
N THR A 8 -20.05 0.26 -4.73
CA THR A 8 -19.08 0.12 -5.83
C THR A 8 -18.52 1.44 -6.35
N GLY A 9 -19.25 2.56 -6.30
CA GLY A 9 -18.72 3.82 -6.84
C GLY A 9 -17.76 4.56 -5.88
N ILE A 10 -18.23 4.84 -4.67
CA ILE A 10 -17.52 5.69 -3.70
C ILE A 10 -16.29 4.97 -3.15
N ALA A 11 -16.41 3.70 -2.78
CA ALA A 11 -15.32 2.88 -2.27
C ALA A 11 -14.16 2.77 -3.28
N GLU A 12 -14.46 2.45 -4.53
CA GLU A 12 -13.46 2.38 -5.61
C GLU A 12 -12.87 3.75 -5.91
N SER A 13 -13.68 4.82 -5.89
CA SER A 13 -13.19 6.19 -6.09
C SER A 13 -12.25 6.64 -4.96
N SER A 14 -12.57 6.33 -3.71
CA SER A 14 -11.71 6.62 -2.56
C SER A 14 -10.38 5.87 -2.64
N LYS A 15 -10.43 4.60 -3.07
CA LYS A 15 -9.23 3.78 -3.30
C LYS A 15 -8.37 4.34 -4.44
N PHE A 16 -9.00 4.75 -5.53
CA PHE A 16 -8.33 5.39 -6.67
C PHE A 16 -7.62 6.70 -6.26
N ILE A 17 -8.32 7.57 -5.51
CA ILE A 17 -7.75 8.82 -4.98
C ILE A 17 -6.57 8.52 -4.04
N LEU A 18 -6.69 7.49 -3.20
CA LEU A 18 -5.63 7.08 -2.30
C LEU A 18 -4.37 6.61 -3.06
N TYR A 19 -4.52 5.87 -4.16
CA TYR A 19 -3.38 5.50 -5.00
C TYR A 19 -2.74 6.68 -5.70
N ILE A 20 -3.53 7.62 -6.21
CA ILE A 20 -2.99 8.88 -6.76
C ILE A 20 -2.18 9.61 -5.70
N PHE A 21 -2.69 9.69 -4.48
CA PHE A 21 -2.00 10.32 -3.37
C PHE A 21 -0.65 9.64 -3.07
N PHE A 22 -0.60 8.30 -3.02
CA PHE A 22 0.66 7.58 -2.83
C PHE A 22 1.65 7.78 -3.97
N ILE A 23 1.18 7.83 -5.22
CA ILE A 23 2.04 8.12 -6.38
C ILE A 23 2.68 9.51 -6.23
N ILE A 24 1.89 10.52 -5.85
CA ILE A 24 2.40 11.88 -5.59
C ILE A 24 3.45 11.86 -4.48
N MET A 25 3.20 11.15 -3.37
CA MET A 25 4.15 11.07 -2.27
C MET A 25 5.47 10.37 -2.66
N ILE A 26 5.42 9.33 -3.51
CA ILE A 26 6.62 8.69 -4.08
C ILE A 26 7.36 9.68 -4.97
N PHE A 27 6.66 10.42 -5.83
CA PHE A 27 7.25 11.43 -6.69
C PHE A 27 7.96 12.53 -5.89
N ILE A 28 7.35 12.99 -4.78
CA ILE A 28 8.01 13.91 -3.83
C ILE A 28 9.29 13.29 -3.27
N GLY A 29 9.28 12.00 -2.89
CA GLY A 29 10.48 11.30 -2.45
C GLY A 29 11.58 11.25 -3.53
N ILE A 30 11.20 11.08 -4.79
CA ILE A 30 12.12 11.12 -5.92
C ILE A 30 12.66 12.54 -6.15
N LEU A 31 11.83 13.58 -6.06
CA LEU A 31 12.30 14.97 -6.14
C LEU A 31 13.30 15.29 -5.03
N LYS A 32 13.04 14.82 -3.80
CA LYS A 32 13.97 14.95 -2.66
C LYS A 32 15.33 14.29 -2.94
N LYS A 33 15.35 13.15 -3.66
CA LYS A 33 16.60 12.52 -4.13
C LYS A 33 17.40 13.47 -5.03
N PHE A 34 16.73 14.13 -5.98
CA PHE A 34 17.39 15.10 -6.86
C PHE A 34 17.85 16.36 -6.13
N SER A 35 17.23 16.70 -4.99
CA SER A 35 17.67 17.78 -4.09
C SER A 35 18.74 17.37 -3.08
N ASN A 36 19.35 16.18 -3.20
CA ASN A 36 20.38 15.65 -2.29
C ASN A 36 19.93 15.51 -0.82
N ASP A 37 18.61 15.41 -0.55
CA ASP A 37 18.09 15.16 0.81
C ASP A 37 18.43 13.73 1.23
N LYS A 38 19.26 13.55 2.27
CA LYS A 38 19.68 12.23 2.77
C LYS A 38 18.52 11.33 3.20
N ASN A 39 17.34 11.90 3.49
CA ASN A 39 16.15 11.16 3.95
C ASN A 39 15.20 10.77 2.82
N TRP A 40 15.55 11.01 1.55
CA TRP A 40 14.71 10.70 0.39
C TRP A 40 14.26 9.23 0.36
N ALA A 41 15.17 8.31 0.71
CA ALA A 41 14.91 6.89 0.73
C ALA A 41 13.90 6.54 1.84
N ASN A 42 14.16 6.99 3.07
CA ASN A 42 13.26 6.80 4.22
C ASN A 42 11.85 7.35 3.94
N TRP A 43 11.72 8.46 3.23
CA TRP A 43 10.43 8.99 2.81
C TRP A 43 9.67 8.02 1.90
N ILE A 44 10.31 7.52 0.83
CA ILE A 44 9.70 6.55 -0.09
C ILE A 44 9.31 5.29 0.68
N HIS A 45 10.16 4.85 1.60
CA HIS A 45 9.88 3.68 2.43
C HIS A 45 8.62 3.89 3.26
N THR A 46 8.52 5.00 4.00
CA THR A 46 7.32 5.36 4.77
C THR A 46 6.05 5.39 3.94
N VAL A 47 6.12 5.90 2.70
CA VAL A 47 4.97 5.92 1.78
C VAL A 47 4.54 4.51 1.40
N ILE A 48 5.51 3.62 1.12
CA ILE A 48 5.24 2.21 0.85
C ILE A 48 4.60 1.56 2.10
N TYR A 49 5.13 1.80 3.30
CA TYR A 49 4.52 1.29 4.54
C TYR A 49 3.07 1.74 4.72
N LEU A 50 2.77 3.01 4.48
CA LEU A 50 1.41 3.55 4.61
C LEU A 50 0.46 2.94 3.58
N ASN A 51 0.89 2.79 2.33
CA ASN A 51 0.10 2.11 1.30
C ASN A 51 -0.25 0.68 1.70
N PHE A 52 0.67 0.02 2.38
CA PHE A 52 0.47 -1.33 2.88
C PHE A 52 -0.52 -1.45 4.02
N ILE A 53 -0.31 -0.65 5.06
CA ILE A 53 -1.16 -0.68 6.25
C ILE A 53 -2.57 -0.29 5.84
N ILE A 54 -2.71 0.81 5.09
CA ILE A 54 -4.01 1.33 4.69
C ILE A 54 -4.64 0.40 3.65
N GLY A 55 -3.92 -0.01 2.61
CA GLY A 55 -4.44 -0.89 1.55
C GLY A 55 -4.82 -2.28 2.05
N GLY A 56 -3.98 -2.89 2.89
CA GLY A 56 -4.24 -4.20 3.49
C GLY A 56 -5.37 -4.18 4.51
N LEU A 57 -5.41 -3.19 5.41
CA LEU A 57 -6.51 -3.06 6.38
C LEU A 57 -7.82 -2.69 5.70
N TYR A 58 -7.81 -1.78 4.71
CA TYR A 58 -9.00 -1.40 3.97
C TYR A 58 -9.56 -2.58 3.18
N GLY A 59 -8.73 -3.30 2.43
CA GLY A 59 -9.13 -4.49 1.68
C GLY A 59 -9.67 -5.60 2.60
N GLY A 60 -9.00 -5.85 3.74
CA GLY A 60 -9.44 -6.84 4.72
C GLY A 60 -10.76 -6.46 5.42
N ILE A 61 -10.90 -5.20 5.86
CA ILE A 61 -12.12 -4.72 6.51
C ILE A 61 -13.30 -4.77 5.54
N ARG A 62 -13.13 -4.32 4.29
CA ARG A 62 -14.18 -4.38 3.27
C ARG A 62 -14.62 -5.82 2.98
N MET A 63 -13.64 -6.72 2.87
CA MET A 63 -13.94 -8.14 2.72
C MET A 63 -14.76 -8.68 3.91
N LEU A 64 -14.52 -8.22 5.13
CA LEU A 64 -15.20 -8.72 6.33
C LEU A 64 -16.58 -8.10 6.57
N THR A 65 -16.80 -6.83 6.23
CA THR A 65 -17.99 -6.07 6.67
C THR A 65 -19.02 -5.81 5.60
N THR A 66 -18.61 -5.78 4.32
CA THR A 66 -19.42 -5.21 3.26
C THR A 66 -19.78 -6.22 2.17
N ASP A 67 -18.86 -7.07 1.71
CA ASP A 67 -19.17 -7.95 0.58
C ASP A 67 -20.15 -9.08 0.95
N PRO A 68 -21.19 -9.38 0.13
CA PRO A 68 -22.06 -10.53 0.34
C PRO A 68 -21.22 -11.82 0.43
N VAL A 69 -21.51 -12.69 1.40
CA VAL A 69 -20.79 -13.97 1.57
C VAL A 69 -20.89 -14.84 0.30
N SER A 70 -21.94 -14.62 -0.50
CA SER A 70 -22.18 -15.30 -1.77
C SER A 70 -21.25 -14.89 -2.92
N ASP A 71 -20.61 -13.70 -2.85
CA ASP A 71 -19.73 -13.23 -3.92
C ASP A 71 -18.25 -13.52 -3.61
N MET A 72 -17.92 -14.81 -3.64
CA MET A 72 -16.58 -15.31 -3.31
C MET A 72 -15.50 -14.82 -4.28
N LEU A 73 -15.85 -14.40 -5.50
CA LEU A 73 -14.89 -13.96 -6.50
C LEU A 73 -14.29 -12.60 -6.12
N ILE A 74 -15.14 -11.64 -5.74
CA ILE A 74 -14.72 -10.31 -5.29
C ILE A 74 -13.86 -10.40 -4.02
N ARG A 75 -14.28 -11.22 -3.04
CA ARG A 75 -13.50 -11.45 -1.81
C ARG A 75 -12.12 -12.04 -2.10
N ARG A 76 -12.02 -12.98 -3.05
CA ARG A 76 -10.72 -13.55 -3.47
C ARG A 76 -9.83 -12.52 -4.13
N MET A 77 -10.38 -11.64 -4.97
CA MET A 77 -9.60 -10.57 -5.59
C MET A 77 -9.03 -9.59 -4.55
N PHE A 78 -9.81 -9.19 -3.53
CA PHE A 78 -9.31 -8.34 -2.44
C PHE A 78 -8.29 -9.07 -1.55
N ALA A 79 -8.49 -10.35 -1.25
CA ALA A 79 -7.52 -11.14 -0.49
C ALA A 79 -6.19 -11.29 -1.26
N TRP A 80 -6.25 -11.49 -2.57
CA TRP A 80 -5.08 -11.53 -3.44
C TRP A 80 -4.35 -10.20 -3.50
N GLU A 81 -5.07 -9.09 -3.54
CA GLU A 81 -4.48 -7.76 -3.47
C GLU A 81 -3.78 -7.52 -2.13
N ALA A 82 -4.41 -7.89 -1.02
CA ALA A 82 -3.81 -7.81 0.31
C ALA A 82 -2.56 -8.70 0.44
N TRP A 83 -2.57 -9.91 -0.15
CA TRP A 83 -1.42 -10.81 -0.20
C TRP A 83 -0.30 -10.32 -1.11
N PHE A 84 -0.64 -9.79 -2.28
CA PHE A 84 0.33 -9.23 -3.21
C PHE A 84 1.02 -8.01 -2.63
N CYS A 85 0.25 -7.14 -1.96
CA CYS A 85 0.80 -6.17 -1.03
C CYS A 85 1.71 -6.94 -0.09
N PHE A 86 1.22 -7.70 0.89
CA PHE A 86 2.06 -8.33 1.94
C PHE A 86 3.40 -8.89 1.43
N ALA A 87 3.40 -9.68 0.35
CA ALA A 87 4.59 -10.22 -0.31
C ALA A 87 5.58 -9.14 -0.77
N CYS A 88 5.12 -8.09 -1.45
CA CYS A 88 5.97 -6.97 -1.88
C CYS A 88 6.64 -6.26 -0.68
N ALA A 89 5.96 -6.10 0.47
CA ALA A 89 6.62 -5.53 1.65
C ALA A 89 7.63 -6.52 2.21
N SER A 90 7.27 -7.79 2.37
CA SER A 90 8.20 -8.81 2.88
C SER A 90 9.50 -8.84 2.07
N PHE A 91 9.41 -8.80 0.74
CA PHE A 91 10.60 -8.70 -0.13
C PHE A 91 11.34 -7.37 0.03
N TYR A 92 10.61 -6.27 0.12
CA TYR A 92 11.20 -4.95 0.35
C TYR A 92 12.00 -4.88 1.68
N PHE A 93 11.45 -5.41 2.77
CA PHE A 93 12.14 -5.54 4.05
C PHE A 93 13.32 -6.50 3.99
N LEU A 94 13.18 -7.63 3.31
CA LEU A 94 14.26 -8.59 3.12
C LEU A 94 15.44 -7.93 2.39
N VAL A 95 15.16 -7.14 1.35
CA VAL A 95 16.18 -6.38 0.62
C VAL A 95 16.83 -5.32 1.51
N LEU A 96 16.07 -4.60 2.32
CA LEU A 96 16.63 -3.66 3.31
C LEU A 96 17.57 -4.37 4.30
N TYR A 97 17.13 -5.48 4.87
CA TYR A 97 17.90 -6.27 5.84
C TYR A 97 19.20 -6.81 5.24
N ILE A 98 19.14 -7.35 4.02
CA ILE A 98 20.32 -7.86 3.29
C ILE A 98 21.29 -6.73 2.92
N LYS A 99 20.80 -5.51 2.67
CA LYS A 99 21.64 -4.34 2.31
C LYS A 99 22.09 -3.50 3.51
N GLN A 100 21.65 -3.84 4.72
CA GLN A 100 22.10 -3.23 5.96
C GLN A 100 23.56 -3.50 6.40
N PRO A 101 24.29 -4.58 5.97
CA PRO A 101 25.59 -4.90 6.56
C PRO A 101 26.70 -3.91 6.19
N ASP A 102 26.49 -2.98 5.25
CA ASP A 102 27.47 -1.94 4.91
C ASP A 102 27.30 -0.64 5.72
N ILE A 103 26.16 -0.46 6.41
CA ILE A 103 25.90 0.73 7.24
C ILE A 103 26.47 0.53 8.65
N LEU A 104 26.45 -0.69 9.19
CA LEU A 104 26.97 -1.01 10.52
C LEU A 104 28.48 -1.29 10.58
N LYS A 105 29.18 -1.34 9.43
CA LYS A 105 30.65 -1.51 9.37
C LYS A 105 31.41 -0.18 9.36
N LYS A 106 30.71 0.95 9.40
CA LYS A 106 31.30 2.30 9.35
C LYS A 106 31.16 3.09 10.66
N GLU A 107 30.72 2.45 11.74
CA GLU A 107 30.81 2.99 13.10
C GLU A 107 31.96 2.33 13.85
#